data_AF-A0A0A0K6I1-F1
#
_entry.id   AF-A0A0A0K6I1-F1
#
_cell.length_a   1.000
_cell.length_b   1.000
_cell.length_c   1.000
_cell.angle_alpha   90.00
_cell.angle_beta   90.00
_cell.angle_gamma   90.00
#
_symmetry.space_group_name_H-M   'P 1'
#
loop_
_entity.id
_entity.type
_entity.pdbx_description
1 polymer ?
#
loop_
_entity_poly.entity_id
_entity_poly.type
_entity_poly.pdbx_seq_one_letter_code
_entity_poly.pdbx_strand_id
1 'polypeptide(L)'
;MALEGILSGVGVEILKKLSSHALECLGMVCGLNDDLNKLRSNVSSIQSVLRDAEQRQIKGNDHSLTDWLEKLGDVFYDVEDVLDEISTEALRREVMTRGKNAKQSRKLMRGLMLFPKKKISFSSMELLILGYKMFYLIQLGWKGILTHL
;
A
#
# COMPACT_ATOMS: atom_id res chain seq x y z
N MET A 1 9.29 4.57 -21.61
CA MET A 1 8.50 5.80 -21.36
C MET A 1 8.87 6.31 -19.97
N ALA A 2 9.06 7.61 -19.75
CA ALA A 2 9.59 8.10 -18.47
C ALA A 2 8.64 7.82 -17.28
N LEU A 3 7.33 7.93 -17.51
CA LEU A 3 6.32 7.77 -16.46
C LEU A 3 6.22 6.32 -15.93
N GLU A 4 6.28 5.32 -16.79
CA GLU A 4 6.24 3.91 -16.38
C GLU A 4 7.44 3.53 -15.50
N GLY A 5 8.64 4.01 -15.86
CA GLY A 5 9.83 3.81 -15.04
C GLY A 5 9.70 4.43 -13.66
N ILE A 6 9.09 5.62 -13.58
CA ILE A 6 8.79 6.30 -12.29
C ILE A 6 7.80 5.48 -11.47
N LEU A 7 6.67 5.06 -12.06
CA LEU A 7 5.64 4.28 -11.36
C LEU A 7 6.17 2.93 -10.89
N SER A 8 6.96 2.25 -11.73
CA SER A 8 7.64 1.01 -11.35
C SER A 8 8.54 1.23 -10.12
N GLY A 9 9.31 2.32 -10.10
CA GLY A 9 10.14 2.72 -8.97
C GLY A 9 9.34 2.99 -7.69
N VAL A 10 8.26 3.76 -7.79
CA VAL A 10 7.36 4.03 -6.63
C VAL A 10 6.76 2.72 -6.09
N GLY A 11 6.36 1.80 -6.96
CA GLY A 11 5.88 0.48 -6.55
C GLY A 11 6.91 -0.32 -5.74
N VAL A 12 8.20 -0.22 -6.07
CA VAL A 12 9.28 -0.88 -5.32
C VAL A 12 9.39 -0.30 -3.90
N GLU A 13 9.35 1.03 -3.77
CA GLU A 13 9.45 1.68 -2.45
C GLU A 13 8.23 1.34 -1.57
N ILE A 14 7.03 1.30 -2.14
CA ILE A 14 5.81 0.86 -1.45
C ILE A 14 5.97 -0.58 -0.92
N LEU A 15 6.46 -1.51 -1.75
CA LEU A 15 6.68 -2.91 -1.33
C LEU A 15 7.70 -3.03 -0.21
N LYS A 16 8.73 -2.18 -0.22
CA LYS A 16 9.74 -2.10 0.83
C LYS A 16 9.15 -1.57 2.14
N LYS A 17 8.32 -0.51 2.09
CA LYS A 17 7.58 0.00 3.26
C LYS A 17 6.65 -1.08 3.85
N LEU A 18 5.93 -1.80 2.99
CA LEU A 18 5.06 -2.94 3.37
C LEU A 18 5.80 -4.12 3.99
N SER A 19 7.07 -4.28 3.64
CA SER A 19 7.94 -5.34 4.20
C SER A 19 8.71 -4.88 5.44
N SER A 20 8.46 -3.67 5.94
CA SER A 20 9.14 -3.17 7.13
C SER A 20 8.63 -3.84 8.40
N HIS A 21 9.55 -4.14 9.32
CA HIS A 21 9.22 -4.77 10.61
C HIS A 21 8.23 -3.95 11.44
N ALA A 22 8.26 -2.61 11.34
CA ALA A 22 7.35 -1.74 12.06
C ALA A 22 5.89 -1.94 11.60
N LEU A 23 5.67 -2.03 10.29
CA LEU A 23 4.35 -2.27 9.72
C LEU A 23 3.86 -3.69 10.02
N GLU A 24 4.74 -4.67 9.95
CA GLU A 24 4.42 -6.07 10.25
C GLU A 24 3.95 -6.23 11.71
N CYS A 25 4.69 -5.64 12.66
CA CYS A 25 4.32 -5.63 14.07
C CYS A 25 2.97 -4.93 14.31
N LEU A 26 2.76 -3.76 13.69
CA LEU A 26 1.49 -3.05 13.83
C LEU A 26 0.33 -3.81 13.18
N GLY A 27 0.56 -4.45 12.03
CA GLY A 27 -0.41 -5.31 11.36
C GLY A 27 -0.92 -6.42 12.28
N MET A 28 -0.03 -7.06 13.03
CA MET A 28 -0.40 -8.08 14.03
C MET A 28 -1.16 -7.47 15.22
N VAL A 29 -0.69 -6.35 15.77
CA VAL A 29 -1.30 -5.72 16.95
C VAL A 29 -2.69 -5.13 16.66
N CYS A 30 -2.90 -4.62 15.44
CA CYS A 30 -4.12 -3.93 15.03
C CYS A 30 -5.10 -4.81 14.24
N GLY A 31 -4.68 -6.00 13.81
CA GLY A 31 -5.47 -6.89 12.95
C GLY A 31 -5.56 -6.42 11.50
N LEU A 32 -4.57 -5.67 11.00
CA LEU A 32 -4.50 -5.17 9.62
C LEU A 32 -3.66 -6.05 8.69
N ASN A 33 -3.17 -7.20 9.19
CA ASN A 33 -2.27 -8.07 8.43
C ASN A 33 -2.84 -8.47 7.06
N ASP A 34 -4.13 -8.82 7.01
CA ASP A 34 -4.77 -9.24 5.75
C ASP A 34 -4.89 -8.08 4.75
N ASP A 35 -5.15 -6.87 5.23
CA ASP A 35 -5.27 -5.69 4.38
C ASP A 35 -3.91 -5.27 3.83
N LEU A 36 -2.85 -5.29 4.65
CA LEU A 36 -1.48 -5.04 4.21
C LEU A 36 -1.00 -6.12 3.21
N ASN A 37 -1.39 -7.37 3.41
CA ASN A 37 -1.07 -8.47 2.48
C ASN A 37 -1.78 -8.29 1.13
N LYS A 38 -3.05 -7.91 1.12
CA LYS A 38 -3.78 -7.60 -0.12
C LYS A 38 -3.15 -6.42 -0.85
N LEU A 39 -2.79 -5.35 -0.12
CA LEU A 39 -2.12 -4.20 -0.71
C LEU A 39 -0.80 -4.60 -1.38
N ARG A 40 0.03 -5.39 -0.70
CA ARG A 40 1.27 -5.95 -1.26
C ARG A 40 1.02 -6.75 -2.55
N SER A 41 0.00 -7.63 -2.55
CA SER A 41 -0.37 -8.42 -3.72
C SER A 41 -0.81 -7.54 -4.90
N ASN A 42 -1.58 -6.49 -4.63
CA ASN A 42 -2.07 -5.57 -5.66
C ASN A 42 -0.91 -4.77 -6.28
N VAL A 43 -0.02 -4.20 -5.48
CA VAL A 43 1.15 -3.46 -5.97
C VAL A 43 2.04 -4.36 -6.83
N SER A 44 2.30 -5.60 -6.37
CA SER A 44 3.09 -6.56 -7.15
C SER A 44 2.42 -6.93 -8.48
N SER A 45 1.09 -7.09 -8.49
CA SER A 45 0.33 -7.38 -9.72
C SER A 45 0.45 -6.22 -10.73
N ILE A 46 0.34 -4.98 -10.26
CA ILE A 46 0.49 -3.79 -11.09
C ILE A 46 1.91 -3.70 -11.67
N GLN A 47 2.95 -3.97 -10.87
CA GLN A 47 4.32 -3.99 -11.39
C GLN A 47 4.52 -5.06 -12.47
N SER A 48 3.86 -6.21 -12.36
CA SER A 48 3.86 -7.22 -13.42
C SER A 48 3.23 -6.67 -14.71
N VAL A 49 2.07 -6.01 -14.60
CA VAL A 49 1.38 -5.39 -15.75
C VAL A 49 2.26 -4.31 -16.40
N LEU A 50 2.90 -3.45 -15.63
CA LEU A 50 3.82 -2.43 -16.14
C LEU A 50 5.02 -3.04 -16.88
N ARG A 51 5.62 -4.09 -16.31
CA ARG A 51 6.75 -4.80 -16.93
C ARG A 51 6.32 -5.49 -18.24
N ASP A 52 5.14 -6.10 -18.25
CA ASP A 52 4.60 -6.76 -19.45
C ASP A 52 4.29 -5.73 -20.55
N ALA A 53 3.77 -4.55 -20.20
CA ALA A 53 3.55 -3.45 -21.14
C ALA A 53 4.86 -2.95 -21.76
N GLU A 54 5.91 -2.79 -20.94
CA GLU A 54 7.24 -2.39 -21.38
C GLU A 54 7.89 -3.44 -22.30
N GLN A 55 7.86 -4.72 -21.91
CA GLN A 55 8.45 -5.81 -22.71
C GLN A 55 7.78 -5.97 -24.07
N ARG A 56 6.47 -5.68 -24.14
CA ARG A 56 5.70 -5.67 -25.39
C ARG A 56 5.89 -4.40 -26.22
N GLN A 57 6.72 -3.45 -25.75
CA GLN A 57 6.94 -2.14 -26.36
C GLN A 57 5.62 -1.41 -26.67
N ILE A 58 4.60 -1.56 -25.81
CA ILE A 58 3.32 -0.86 -26.00
C ILE A 58 3.62 0.63 -25.87
N LYS A 59 3.47 1.36 -26.97
CA LYS A 59 3.73 2.80 -26.99
C LYS A 59 2.58 3.49 -26.27
N GLY A 60 2.88 4.25 -25.23
CA GLY A 60 1.96 5.12 -24.46
C GLY A 60 1.49 6.34 -25.23
N ASN A 61 1.38 6.22 -26.54
CA ASN A 61 0.58 7.08 -27.39
C ASN A 61 -0.82 6.47 -27.64
N ASP A 62 -1.09 5.28 -27.10
CA ASP A 62 -2.45 4.80 -26.91
C ASP A 62 -3.09 5.55 -25.75
N HIS A 63 -4.17 6.27 -26.06
CA HIS A 63 -4.93 7.04 -25.08
C HIS A 63 -5.42 6.18 -23.92
N SER A 64 -5.72 4.89 -24.14
CA SER A 64 -6.16 4.00 -23.06
C SER A 64 -5.01 3.67 -22.09
N LEU A 65 -3.79 3.45 -22.59
CA LEU A 65 -2.63 3.22 -21.74
C LEU A 65 -2.21 4.48 -20.98
N THR A 66 -2.22 5.65 -21.63
CA THR A 66 -1.88 6.92 -20.97
C THR A 66 -2.84 7.25 -19.83
N ASP A 67 -4.15 7.15 -20.06
CA ASP A 67 -5.19 7.38 -19.05
C ASP A 67 -5.10 6.36 -17.89
N TRP A 68 -4.77 5.10 -18.20
CA TRP A 68 -4.53 4.09 -17.17
C TRP A 68 -3.30 4.41 -16.31
N LEU A 69 -2.18 4.82 -16.93
CA LEU A 69 -0.94 5.19 -16.22
C LEU A 69 -1.13 6.42 -15.33
N GLU A 70 -1.90 7.41 -15.77
CA GLU A 70 -2.23 8.60 -14.98
C GLU A 70 -3.03 8.23 -13.73
N LYS A 71 -4.12 7.46 -13.90
CA LYS A 71 -4.93 6.95 -12.78
C LYS A 71 -4.13 6.07 -11.83
N LEU A 72 -3.16 5.33 -12.37
CA LEU A 72 -2.28 4.50 -11.56
C LEU A 72 -1.35 5.34 -10.69
N GLY A 73 -0.83 6.44 -11.22
CA GLY A 73 -0.07 7.43 -10.46
C GLY A 73 -0.83 7.95 -9.25
N ASP A 74 -2.08 8.38 -9.44
CA ASP A 74 -2.92 8.87 -8.35
C ASP A 74 -3.08 7.83 -7.24
N VAL A 75 -3.31 6.56 -7.60
CA VAL A 75 -3.43 5.48 -6.61
C VAL A 75 -2.13 5.24 -5.84
N PHE A 76 -0.98 5.35 -6.50
CA PHE A 76 0.29 5.12 -5.82
C PHE A 76 0.60 6.22 -4.81
N TYR A 77 0.23 7.47 -5.11
CA TYR A 77 0.29 8.55 -4.13
C TYR A 77 -0.67 8.32 -2.96
N ASP A 78 -1.91 7.90 -3.23
CA ASP A 78 -2.88 7.57 -2.17
C ASP A 78 -2.32 6.44 -1.26
N VAL A 79 -1.73 5.40 -1.85
CA VAL A 79 -1.15 4.26 -1.11
C VAL A 79 0.07 4.69 -0.30
N GLU A 80 0.92 5.55 -0.85
CA GLU A 80 2.09 6.05 -0.13
C GLU A 80 1.70 6.88 1.09
N ASP A 81 0.75 7.81 0.94
CA ASP A 81 0.21 8.62 2.04
C ASP A 81 -0.38 7.72 3.14
N VAL A 82 -1.16 6.71 2.72
CA VAL A 82 -1.74 5.72 3.63
C VAL A 82 -0.65 4.99 4.44
N LEU A 83 0.39 4.52 3.76
CA LEU A 83 1.48 3.78 4.39
C LEU A 83 2.33 4.64 5.31
N ASP A 84 2.54 5.91 4.98
CA ASP A 84 3.29 6.84 5.81
C ASP A 84 2.56 7.19 7.10
N GLU A 85 1.23 7.32 7.06
CA GLU A 85 0.41 7.48 8.27
C GLU A 85 0.46 6.23 9.16
N ILE A 86 0.32 5.03 8.57
CA ILE A 86 0.42 3.75 9.31
C ILE A 86 1.80 3.60 9.94
N SER A 87 2.87 3.89 9.18
CA SER A 87 4.25 3.81 9.64
C SER A 87 4.52 4.78 10.78
N THR A 88 4.02 6.02 10.66
CA THR A 88 4.14 7.04 11.71
C THR A 88 3.44 6.59 13.00
N GLU A 89 2.24 6.02 12.90
CA GLU A 89 1.52 5.49 14.07
C GLU A 89 2.20 4.23 14.65
N ALA A 90 2.80 3.38 13.82
CA ALA A 90 3.61 2.24 14.26
C ALA A 90 4.79 2.69 15.13
N LEU A 91 5.57 3.65 14.63
CA LEU A 91 6.71 4.20 15.34
C LEU A 91 6.30 4.91 16.62
N ARG A 92 5.21 5.69 16.59
CA ARG A 92 4.66 6.35 17.78
C ARG A 92 4.32 5.34 18.87
N ARG A 93 3.70 4.21 18.51
CA ARG A 93 3.37 3.13 19.45
C ARG A 93 4.61 2.42 19.95
N GLU A 94 5.59 2.14 19.09
CA GLU A 94 6.86 1.54 19.50
C GLU A 94 7.56 2.40 20.56
N VAL A 95 7.72 3.71 20.30
CA VAL A 95 8.37 4.66 21.23
C VAL A 95 7.65 4.71 22.58
N MET A 96 6.31 4.70 22.59
CA MET A 96 5.53 4.65 23.84
C MET A 96 5.74 3.37 24.64
N THR A 97 6.03 2.24 23.98
CA THR A 97 6.28 0.94 24.63
C THR A 97 7.71 0.76 25.12
N ARG A 98 8.69 1.35 24.45
CA ARG A 98 10.13 1.11 24.65
C ARG A 98 10.75 1.89 25.82
N GLY A 99 10.01 2.84 26.41
CA GLY A 99 10.52 3.73 27.47
C GLY A 99 10.34 3.27 28.93
N LYS A 100 9.79 2.09 29.27
CA LYS A 100 9.48 1.75 30.69
C LYS A 100 9.67 0.27 31.04
N ASN A 101 10.29 0.04 32.21
CA ASN A 101 10.64 -1.22 32.89
C ASN A 101 9.55 -2.32 32.78
N ALA A 102 9.94 -3.60 32.84
CA ALA A 102 9.07 -4.78 32.62
C ALA A 102 7.77 -4.90 33.47
N LYS A 103 7.64 -4.15 34.58
CA LYS A 103 6.36 -4.03 35.33
C LYS A 103 5.39 -3.05 34.66
N GLN A 104 5.91 -2.00 34.02
CA GLN A 104 5.13 -1.02 33.29
C GLN A 104 4.72 -1.53 31.91
N SER A 105 5.54 -2.35 31.24
CA SER A 105 5.17 -2.96 29.94
C SER A 105 3.90 -3.80 30.05
N ARG A 106 3.71 -4.56 31.16
CA ARG A 106 2.46 -5.29 31.42
C ARG A 106 1.28 -4.38 31.72
N LYS A 107 1.49 -3.26 32.41
CA LYS A 107 0.46 -2.24 32.65
C LYS A 107 0.10 -1.48 31.38
N LEU A 108 1.06 -1.27 30.47
CA LEU A 108 0.90 -0.62 29.17
C LEU A 108 0.33 -1.57 28.12
N MET A 109 0.63 -2.87 28.13
CA MET A 109 -0.08 -3.88 27.32
C MET A 109 -1.56 -3.95 27.72
N ARG A 110 -1.84 -3.93 29.03
CA ARG A 110 -3.22 -3.75 29.52
C ARG A 110 -3.79 -2.39 29.14
N GLY A 111 -2.97 -1.34 29.16
CA GLY A 111 -3.31 0.00 28.67
C GLY A 111 -3.65 0.02 27.17
N LEU A 112 -2.92 -0.70 26.33
CA LEU A 112 -3.14 -0.89 24.89
C LEU A 112 -4.42 -1.70 24.61
N MET A 113 -4.77 -2.65 25.49
CA MET A 113 -6.09 -3.29 25.48
C MET A 113 -7.21 -2.38 26.01
N LEU A 114 -6.87 -1.38 26.83
CA LEU A 114 -7.81 -0.41 27.45
C LEU A 114 -7.95 0.89 26.65
N PHE A 115 -7.04 1.18 25.72
CA PHE A 115 -7.24 2.24 24.75
C PHE A 115 -8.32 1.73 23.80
N PRO A 116 -9.46 2.43 23.70
CA PRO A 116 -10.40 2.12 22.63
C PRO A 116 -9.61 2.14 21.33
N LYS A 117 -9.97 1.24 20.40
CA LYS A 117 -9.54 1.25 19.00
C LYS A 117 -9.87 2.62 18.37
N LYS A 118 -9.23 3.70 18.80
CA LYS A 118 -9.21 4.94 18.06
C LYS A 118 -8.47 4.54 16.80
N LYS A 119 -9.32 4.29 15.79
CA LYS A 119 -9.02 4.13 14.39
C LYS A 119 -7.69 4.78 14.13
N ILE A 120 -6.71 3.99 13.69
CA ILE A 120 -5.76 4.52 12.72
C ILE A 120 -6.65 5.25 11.71
N SER A 121 -6.42 6.55 11.48
CA SER A 121 -7.42 7.47 10.92
C SER A 121 -8.02 7.04 9.60
N PHE A 122 -7.47 6.02 8.94
CA PHE A 122 -8.16 5.27 7.90
C PHE A 122 -9.59 5.03 8.32
N SER A 123 -10.47 5.81 7.71
CA SER A 123 -11.83 5.33 7.60
C SER A 123 -11.68 3.98 6.92
N SER A 124 -12.25 2.92 7.50
CA SER A 124 -12.32 1.61 6.84
C SER A 124 -12.78 1.73 5.37
N MET A 125 -13.49 2.82 5.03
CA MET A 125 -13.86 3.24 3.69
C MET A 125 -12.66 3.57 2.78
N GLU A 126 -11.61 4.24 3.23
CA GLU A 126 -10.44 4.59 2.41
C GLU A 126 -9.68 3.36 1.94
N LEU A 127 -9.42 2.40 2.84
CA LEU A 127 -8.79 1.12 2.47
C LEU A 127 -9.68 0.29 1.54
N LEU A 128 -11.00 0.32 1.73
CA LEU A 128 -11.96 -0.34 0.83
C LEU A 128 -12.01 0.32 -0.55
N ILE A 129 -12.03 1.65 -0.60
CA ILE A 129 -12.01 2.43 -1.84
C ILE A 129 -10.71 2.20 -2.58
N LEU A 130 -9.56 2.22 -1.89
CA LEU A 130 -8.26 1.92 -2.49
C LEU A 130 -8.17 0.49 -2.98
N GLY A 131 -8.66 -0.48 -2.20
CA GLY A 131 -8.74 -1.87 -2.63
C GLY A 131 -9.56 -2.03 -3.92
N TYR A 132 -10.72 -1.38 -4.02
CA TYR A 132 -11.54 -1.38 -5.22
C TYR A 132 -10.86 -0.68 -6.40
N LYS A 133 -10.26 0.51 -6.18
CA LYS A 133 -9.55 1.30 -7.20
C LYS A 133 -8.38 0.51 -7.77
N MET A 134 -7.58 -0.13 -6.91
CA MET A 134 -6.48 -1.00 -7.34
C MET A 134 -6.97 -2.23 -8.11
N PHE A 135 -8.00 -2.91 -7.62
CA PHE A 135 -8.56 -4.07 -8.32
C PHE A 135 -9.03 -3.68 -9.73
N TYR A 136 -9.77 -2.58 -9.85
CA TYR A 136 -10.23 -2.06 -11.13
C TYR A 136 -9.07 -1.73 -12.07
N LEU A 137 -8.03 -1.04 -11.57
CA LEU A 137 -6.86 -0.70 -12.39
C LEU A 137 -6.07 -1.92 -12.84
N ILE A 138 -5.95 -2.97 -12.03
CA ILE A 138 -5.32 -4.23 -12.45
C ILE A 138 -6.08 -4.80 -13.65
N GLN A 139 -7.42 -4.90 -13.55
CA GLN A 139 -8.25 -5.42 -14.64
C GLN A 139 -8.17 -4.54 -15.90
N LEU A 140 -8.19 -3.22 -15.74
CA LEU A 140 -8.09 -2.27 -16.85
C LEU A 140 -6.74 -2.36 -17.56
N GLY A 141 -5.65 -2.50 -16.80
CA GLY A 141 -4.30 -2.67 -17.34
C GLY A 141 -4.16 -3.93 -18.19
N TRP A 142 -4.66 -5.07 -17.68
CA TRP A 142 -4.71 -6.32 -18.46
C TRP A 142 -5.55 -6.19 -19.72
N LYS A 143 -6.69 -5.51 -19.66
CA LYS A 143 -7.55 -5.28 -20.83
C LYS A 143 -6.84 -4.43 -21.89
N GLY A 144 -6.14 -3.37 -21.49
CA GLY A 144 -5.33 -2.54 -22.39
C GLY A 144 -4.21 -3.34 -23.07
N ILE A 145 -3.50 -4.20 -22.32
CA ILE A 145 -2.49 -5.09 -22.89
C ILE A 145 -3.10 -6.09 -23.89
N LEU A 146 -4.25 -6.67 -23.57
CA LEU A 146 -4.94 -7.65 -24.41
C LEU A 146 -5.52 -7.04 -25.70
N THR A 147 -5.91 -5.76 -25.70
CA THR A 147 -6.40 -5.08 -26.91
C THR A 147 -5.32 -4.78 -27.94
N HIS A 148 -4.04 -4.94 -27.58
CA HIS A 148 -2.89 -4.79 -28.47
C HIS A 148 -2.24 -6.13 -28.83
N LEU A 149 -2.94 -7.25 -28.58
CA LEU A 149 -2.52 -8.63 -28.84
C LEU A 149 -3.21 -9.16 -30.11
#